data_AF-A0A961DKV0-F1
#
_entry.id   AF-A0A961DKV0-F1
#
_cell.length_a   1.000
_cell.length_b   1.000
_cell.length_c   1.000
_cell.angle_alpha   90.00
_cell.angle_beta   90.00
_cell.angle_gamma   90.00
#
_symmetry.space_group_name_H-M   'P 1'
#
loop_
_entity.id
_entity.type
_entity.pdbx_description
1 polymer ?
#
loop_
_entity_poly.entity_id
_entity_poly.type
_entity_poly.pdbx_seq_one_letter_code
_entity_poly.pdbx_strand_id
1 'polypeptide(L)'
;MTLVIGHRGASHDYPENTLEAFRGAAAQGADWVELDVRRTRDGLLVVHHDPHLSDGRTIAEMTSREIPDSVPSLAAALETCAPMGVNVEIKNTEGEPG
;
A
#
# COMPACT_ATOMS: atom_id res chain seq x y z
N MET A 1 4.82 -13.74 -22.94
CA MET A 1 5.66 -13.55 -21.74
C MET A 1 4.71 -13.33 -20.58
N THR A 2 4.97 -13.95 -19.43
CA THR A 2 4.13 -13.82 -18.23
C THR A 2 4.75 -12.77 -17.32
N LEU A 3 3.94 -11.89 -16.73
CA LEU A 3 4.39 -10.91 -15.74
C LEU A 3 4.26 -11.50 -14.34
N VAL A 4 5.22 -11.21 -13.47
CA VAL A 4 5.18 -11.51 -12.03
C VAL A 4 4.81 -10.24 -11.28
N ILE A 5 3.71 -10.30 -10.54
CA ILE A 5 3.21 -9.18 -9.73
C ILE A 5 3.30 -9.57 -8.26
N GLY A 6 4.09 -8.82 -7.47
CA GLY A 6 4.16 -8.99 -6.03
C GLY A 6 2.90 -8.43 -5.37
N HIS A 7 1.99 -9.29 -4.92
CA HIS A 7 0.76 -8.91 -4.22
C HIS A 7 1.11 -8.25 -2.88
N ARG A 8 0.83 -6.94 -2.78
CA ARG A 8 1.21 -6.08 -1.66
C ARG A 8 2.73 -6.06 -1.38
N GLY A 9 3.53 -6.19 -2.43
CA GLY A 9 4.99 -6.38 -2.36
C GLY A 9 5.39 -7.84 -2.10
N ALA A 10 6.57 -8.05 -1.50
CA ALA A 10 7.03 -9.37 -1.04
C ALA A 10 6.39 -9.72 0.31
N SER A 11 5.06 -9.72 0.37
CA SER A 11 4.23 -9.84 1.57
C SER A 11 4.39 -11.16 2.36
N HIS A 12 5.02 -12.17 1.75
CA HIS A 12 5.40 -13.38 2.47
C HIS A 12 6.58 -13.15 3.43
N ASP A 13 7.53 -12.30 3.03
CA ASP A 13 8.79 -12.10 3.75
C ASP A 13 8.82 -10.80 4.57
N TYR A 14 7.98 -9.83 4.20
CA TYR A 14 7.89 -8.50 4.82
C TYR A 14 6.44 -8.14 5.12
N PRO A 15 6.17 -7.22 6.06
CA PRO A 15 4.82 -6.72 6.28
C PRO A 15 4.24 -6.16 4.98
N GLU A 16 3.07 -6.63 4.58
CA GLU A 16 2.40 -6.21 3.35
C GLU A 16 2.23 -4.68 3.26
N ASN A 17 2.16 -4.15 2.04
CA ASN A 17 1.90 -2.72 1.80
C ASN A 17 2.92 -1.76 2.47
N THR A 18 4.11 -2.26 2.80
CA THR A 18 5.22 -1.44 3.32
C THR A 18 6.28 -1.16 2.26
N LEU A 19 7.06 -0.10 2.49
CA LEU A 19 8.22 0.20 1.64
C LEU A 19 9.25 -0.94 1.62
N GLU A 20 9.37 -1.70 2.72
CA GLU A 20 10.25 -2.86 2.81
C GLU A 20 9.77 -4.00 1.94
N ALA A 21 8.45 -4.29 1.93
CA ALA A 21 7.88 -5.29 1.03
C ALA A 21 8.07 -4.92 -0.45
N PHE A 22 7.95 -3.64 -0.81
CA PHE A 22 8.19 -3.19 -2.19
C PHE A 22 9.66 -3.33 -2.60
N ARG A 23 10.61 -2.96 -1.74
CA ARG A 23 12.04 -3.20 -1.99
C ARG A 23 12.35 -4.70 -2.07
N GLY A 24 11.71 -5.51 -1.23
CA GLY A 24 11.82 -6.97 -1.25
C GLY A 24 11.35 -7.55 -2.58
N ALA A 25 10.20 -7.11 -3.10
CA ALA A 25 9.68 -7.55 -4.40
C ALA A 25 10.65 -7.21 -5.54
N ALA A 26 11.23 -6.01 -5.53
CA ALA A 26 12.25 -5.62 -6.50
C ALA A 26 13.50 -6.51 -6.42
N ALA A 27 13.98 -6.79 -5.20
CA ALA A 27 15.13 -7.66 -4.98
C ALA A 27 14.88 -9.11 -5.42
N GLN A 28 13.62 -9.56 -5.37
CA GLN A 28 13.19 -10.89 -5.85
C GLN A 28 12.93 -10.94 -7.36
N GLY A 29 13.01 -9.80 -8.06
CA GLY A 29 12.86 -9.73 -9.52
C GLY A 29 11.41 -9.68 -10.00
N ALA A 30 10.48 -9.16 -9.19
CA ALA A 30 9.12 -8.91 -9.66
C ALA A 30 9.12 -7.85 -10.79
N ASP A 31 8.26 -8.05 -11.80
CA ASP A 31 8.08 -7.07 -12.87
C ASP A 31 7.23 -5.87 -12.37
N TRP A 32 6.25 -6.18 -11.53
CA TRP A 32 5.29 -5.25 -10.96
C TRP A 32 5.06 -5.54 -9.47
N VAL A 33 4.50 -4.58 -8.76
CA VAL A 33 3.82 -4.80 -7.48
C VAL A 33 2.37 -4.37 -7.55
N GLU A 34 1.53 -5.04 -6.78
CA GLU A 34 0.19 -4.57 -6.46
C GLU A 34 0.22 -3.92 -5.08
N LEU A 35 -0.60 -2.89 -4.87
CA LEU A 35 -0.80 -2.23 -3.59
C LEU A 35 -2.22 -1.68 -3.44
N ASP A 36 -2.65 -1.55 -2.19
CA ASP A 36 -3.98 -1.07 -1.82
C ASP A 36 -3.93 0.39 -1.38
N VAL A 37 -4.79 1.25 -1.94
CA VAL A 37 -4.85 2.68 -1.58
C VAL A 37 -6.16 3.04 -0.91
N ARG A 38 -6.03 3.78 0.19
CA ARG A 38 -7.15 4.40 0.90
C ARG A 38 -6.91 5.90 1.05
N ARG A 39 -8.00 6.66 1.21
CA ARG A 39 -7.98 8.11 1.34
C ARG A 39 -8.28 8.52 2.78
N THR A 40 -7.46 9.39 3.34
CA THR A 40 -7.71 10.09 4.62
C THR A 40 -8.81 11.15 4.48
N ARG A 41 -9.30 11.68 5.61
CA ARG A 41 -10.33 12.73 5.67
C ARG A 41 -9.93 14.00 4.92
N ASP A 42 -8.66 14.40 5.00
CA ASP A 42 -8.10 15.58 4.35
C ASP A 42 -7.49 15.29 2.97
N GLY A 43 -7.68 14.07 2.44
CA GLY A 43 -7.42 13.74 1.04
C GLY A 43 -6.04 13.16 0.73
N LEU A 44 -5.17 12.95 1.72
CA LEU A 44 -3.94 12.19 1.52
C LEU A 44 -4.27 10.74 1.17
N LEU A 45 -3.59 10.21 0.15
CA LEU A 45 -3.65 8.81 -0.26
C LEU A 45 -2.56 8.02 0.47
N VAL A 46 -2.97 6.96 1.17
CA VAL A 46 -2.11 6.10 1.97
C VAL A 46 -2.25 4.66 1.50
N VAL A 47 -1.19 3.88 1.69
CA VAL A 47 -1.12 2.48 1.26
C VAL A 47 -1.50 1.59 2.44
N HIS A 48 -2.72 1.04 2.39
CA HIS A 48 -3.24 0.18 3.43
C HIS A 48 -4.43 -0.62 2.91
N HIS A 49 -4.44 -1.89 3.27
CA HIS A 49 -5.41 -2.85 2.79
C HIS A 49 -6.77 -2.72 3.48
N ASP A 50 -6.82 -2.82 4.82
CA ASP A 50 -8.07 -2.71 5.59
C ASP A 50 -8.52 -1.26 5.79
N PRO A 51 -9.83 -1.00 5.98
CA PRO A 51 -10.32 0.36 6.25
C PRO A 51 -9.91 0.89 7.63
N HIS A 52 -9.54 -0.02 8.54
CA HIS A 52 -9.16 0.27 9.90
C HIS A 52 -7.68 -0.03 10.13
N LEU A 53 -7.02 0.77 10.95
CA LEU A 53 -5.74 0.42 11.54
C LEU A 53 -5.92 -0.69 12.58
N SER A 54 -4.80 -1.31 13.00
CA SER A 54 -4.81 -2.38 14.00
C SER A 54 -5.36 -1.98 15.37
N ASP A 55 -5.43 -0.68 15.67
CA ASP A 55 -6.05 -0.11 16.87
C ASP A 55 -7.53 0.28 16.69
N GLY A 56 -8.13 -0.06 15.55
CA GLY A 56 -9.55 0.12 15.26
C GLY A 56 -9.94 1.48 14.70
N ARG A 57 -9.01 2.43 14.54
CA ARG A 57 -9.29 3.73 13.92
C ARG A 57 -9.51 3.61 12.42
N THR A 58 -10.53 4.27 11.89
CA THR A 58 -10.87 4.27 10.45
C THR A 58 -10.05 5.30 9.67
N ILE A 59 -9.32 4.85 8.64
CA ILE A 59 -8.44 5.72 7.84
C ILE A 59 -9.19 6.90 7.22
N ALA A 60 -10.41 6.68 6.72
CA ALA A 60 -11.23 7.71 6.08
C ALA A 60 -11.68 8.83 7.04
N GLU A 61 -11.64 8.59 8.35
CA GLU A 61 -12.02 9.56 9.38
C GLU A 61 -10.83 10.34 9.95
N MET A 62 -9.62 9.80 9.76
CA MET A 62 -8.35 10.37 10.20
C MET A 62 -7.82 11.43 9.22
N THR A 63 -7.14 12.44 9.73
CA THR A 63 -6.32 13.36 8.92
C THR A 63 -4.95 12.75 8.64
N SER A 64 -4.28 13.24 7.60
CA SER A 64 -2.89 12.91 7.26
C SER A 64 -1.92 12.95 8.45
N ARG A 65 -2.15 13.84 9.43
CA ARG A 65 -1.29 14.00 10.62
C ARG A 65 -1.50 12.91 11.68
N GLU A 66 -2.63 12.21 11.62
CA GLU A 66 -2.99 11.15 12.57
C GLU A 66 -2.55 9.76 12.09
N ILE A 67 -2.19 9.64 10.80
CA ILE A 67 -1.70 8.41 10.18
C ILE A 67 -0.30 8.09 10.73
N PRO A 68 -0.06 6.87 11.23
CA PRO A 68 1.27 6.47 11.70
C PRO A 68 2.30 6.45 10.56
N ASP A 69 3.56 6.78 10.87
CA ASP A 69 4.68 6.74 9.91
C ASP A 69 4.90 5.35 9.28
N SER A 70 4.39 4.29 9.92
CA SER A 70 4.44 2.92 9.39
C SER A 70 3.51 2.69 8.20
N VAL A 71 2.52 3.57 7.97
CA VAL A 71 1.60 3.49 6.83
C VAL A 71 2.12 4.41 5.73
N PRO A 72 2.64 3.89 4.60
CA PRO A 72 3.23 4.72 3.57
C PRO A 72 2.20 5.62 2.89
N SER A 73 2.62 6.80 2.44
CA SER A 73 1.86 7.55 1.43
C SER A 73 1.97 6.86 0.07
N LEU A 74 0.98 7.05 -0.81
CA LEU A 74 1.05 6.55 -2.18
C LEU A 74 2.28 7.11 -2.92
N ALA A 75 2.65 8.37 -2.68
CA ALA A 75 3.84 8.97 -3.29
C ALA A 75 5.12 8.22 -2.92
N ALA A 76 5.33 7.95 -1.62
CA ALA A 76 6.51 7.22 -1.14
C ALA A 76 6.55 5.78 -1.66
N ALA A 77 5.38 5.13 -1.80
CA ALA A 77 5.29 3.80 -2.37
C ALA A 77 5.67 3.80 -3.86
N LEU A 78 5.11 4.70 -4.67
CA LEU A 78 5.43 4.82 -6.10
C LEU A 78 6.92 5.10 -6.35
N GLU A 79 7.52 5.98 -5.54
CA GLU A 79 8.97 6.26 -5.58
C GLU A 79 9.80 5.01 -5.24
N THR A 80 9.36 4.23 -4.24
CA THR A 80 10.05 3.01 -3.81
C THR A 80 9.95 1.89 -4.84
N CYS A 81 8.83 1.80 -5.56
CA CYS A 81 8.60 0.76 -6.56
C CYS A 81 9.36 1.00 -7.87
N ALA A 82 9.82 2.22 -8.16
CA ALA A 82 10.53 2.50 -9.40
C ALA A 82 11.82 1.65 -9.52
N PRO A 83 12.08 1.00 -10.68
CA PRO A 83 11.39 1.15 -11.96
C PRO A 83 10.30 0.10 -12.25
N MET A 84 9.90 -0.73 -11.29
CA MET A 84 8.83 -1.72 -11.47
C MET A 84 7.51 -1.03 -11.83
N GLY A 85 6.63 -1.76 -12.52
CA GLY A 85 5.25 -1.32 -12.67
C GLY A 85 4.48 -1.39 -11.35
N VAL A 86 3.42 -0.59 -11.21
CA VAL A 86 2.57 -0.58 -10.02
C VAL A 86 1.12 -0.73 -10.43
N ASN A 87 0.46 -1.78 -9.94
CA ASN A 87 -0.98 -1.95 -9.98
C ASN A 87 -1.56 -1.31 -8.73
N VAL A 88 -2.31 -0.21 -8.89
CA VAL A 88 -2.96 0.47 -7.76
C VAL A 88 -4.41 -0.01 -7.63
N GLU A 89 -4.73 -0.71 -6.55
CA GLU A 89 -6.11 -0.98 -6.15
C GLU A 89 -6.65 0.19 -5.34
N ILE A 90 -7.73 0.83 -5.81
CA ILE A 90 -8.37 1.94 -5.10
C ILE A 90 -9.50 1.36 -4.23
N LYS A 91 -9.37 1.49 -2.91
CA LYS A 91 -10.42 1.13 -1.94
C LYS A 91 -11.04 2.40 -1.37
N ASN A 92 -12.15 2.82 -1.98
CA ASN A 92 -12.83 4.08 -1.76
C ASN A 92 -13.94 4.03 -0.71
N THR A 93 -14.34 2.84 -0.23
CA THR A 93 -15.41 2.68 0.76
C THR A 93 -15.01 1.76 1.92
N GLU A 94 -15.68 1.90 3.07
CA GLU A 94 -15.50 1.01 4.23
C GLU A 94 -15.99 -0.42 3.95
N GLY A 95 -16.99 -0.56 3.08
CA GLY A 95 -17.59 -1.85 2.74
C GLY A 95 -16.79 -2.65 1.71
N GLU A 96 -15.76 -2.06 1.10
CA GLU A 96 -14.85 -2.81 0.24
C GLU A 96 -14.01 -3.73 1.11
N PRO A 97 -14.01 -5.03 0.79
CA PRO A 97 -13.21 -5.98 1.53
C PRO A 97 -11.75 -5.55 1.47
N GLY A 98 -11.07 -5.84 2.58
CA GLY A 98 -9.68 -6.22 2.46
C GLY A 98 -9.62 -7.61 1.83
#